data_AF-A0A497S9E6-F1
#
_entry.id   AF-A0A497S9E6-F1
#
_cell.length_a   1.000
_cell.length_b   1.000
_cell.length_c   1.000
_cell.angle_alpha   90.00
_cell.angle_beta   90.00
_cell.angle_gamma   90.00
#
_symmetry.space_group_name_H-M   'P 1'
#
loop_
_entity.id
_entity.type
_entity.pdbx_description
1 polymer ?
#
loop_
_entity_poly.entity_id
_entity_poly.type
_entity_poly.pdbx_seq_one_letter_code
_entity_poly.pdbx_strand_id
1 'polypeptide(L)'
;MLDGDIAKKHDTGGIFLVEDAGEEQERYDRHEISFTAPMYGPGMREAGGPSAELEMRILEENGMTLERLGKAKASGTRRLGRLLVDDLHAEAVEEGVELRFSLPKGAFATNVLREIMK
;
A
#
# COMPACT_ATOMS: atom_id res chain seq x y z
N MET A 1 9.28 6.27 -3.09
CA MET A 1 9.08 5.79 -1.70
C MET A 1 9.88 6.68 -0.75
N LEU A 2 9.76 6.51 0.56
CA LEU A 2 10.51 7.26 1.57
C LEU A 2 11.58 6.37 2.22
N ASP A 3 12.65 6.98 2.74
CA ASP A 3 13.59 6.28 3.59
C ASP A 3 12.86 5.74 4.83
N GLY A 4 13.19 4.50 5.18
CA GLY A 4 12.56 3.76 6.26
C GLY A 4 11.19 3.17 5.93
N ASP A 5 10.71 3.26 4.68
CA ASP A 5 9.50 2.54 4.27
C ASP A 5 9.63 1.03 4.53
N ILE A 6 8.51 0.38 4.86
CA ILE A 6 8.44 -1.08 4.71
C ILE A 6 7.97 -1.38 3.29
N ALA A 7 8.87 -1.88 2.45
CA ALA A 7 8.55 -2.33 1.11
C ALA A 7 8.13 -3.80 1.11
N LYS A 8 7.33 -4.18 0.11
CA LYS A 8 6.94 -5.57 -0.17
C LYS A 8 7.31 -5.91 -1.61
N LYS A 9 7.97 -7.04 -1.81
CA LYS A 9 8.25 -7.60 -3.13
C LYS A 9 7.01 -8.28 -3.71
N HIS A 10 6.72 -8.06 -4.99
CA HIS A 10 5.55 -8.65 -5.66
C HIS A 10 5.74 -10.12 -6.00
N ASP A 11 6.97 -10.53 -6.36
CA ASP A 11 7.32 -11.88 -6.79
C ASP A 11 7.20 -12.93 -5.67
N THR A 12 7.60 -12.56 -4.47
CA THR A 12 7.83 -13.45 -3.33
C THR A 12 6.97 -13.09 -2.13
N GLY A 13 6.37 -11.89 -2.11
CA GLY A 13 5.58 -11.39 -0.99
C GLY A 13 6.41 -10.98 0.24
N GLY A 14 7.73 -11.11 0.20
CA GLY A 14 8.62 -10.75 1.30
C GLY A 14 8.60 -9.25 1.57
N ILE A 15 8.57 -8.87 2.86
CA ILE A 15 8.66 -7.48 3.30
C ILE A 15 10.06 -7.15 3.84
N PHE A 16 10.52 -5.93 3.62
CA PHE A 16 11.84 -5.46 4.07
C PHE A 16 11.80 -3.95 4.37
N LEU A 17 12.76 -3.50 5.18
CA LEU A 17 12.96 -2.08 5.47
C LEU A 17 13.78 -1.48 4.33
N VAL A 18 13.34 -0.33 3.81
CA VAL A 18 14.08 0.46 2.83
C VAL A 18 15.03 1.38 3.61
N GLU A 19 16.34 1.16 3.48
CA GLU A 19 17.33 2.02 4.15
C GLU A 19 17.56 3.32 3.35
N ASP A 20 17.67 3.20 2.03
CA ASP A 20 17.80 4.32 1.08
C ASP A 20 16.77 4.16 -0.05
N ALA A 21 15.84 5.09 -0.15
CA ALA A 21 14.79 5.08 -1.16
C ALA A 21 15.32 5.31 -2.58
N GLY A 22 16.45 6.01 -2.72
CA GLY A 22 17.12 6.24 -3.99
C GLY A 22 17.71 4.96 -4.58
N GLU A 23 18.32 4.11 -3.75
CA GLU A 23 18.83 2.79 -4.18
C GLU A 23 17.70 1.85 -4.65
N GLU A 24 16.53 1.95 -4.02
CA GLU A 24 15.36 1.11 -4.32
C GLU A 24 14.46 1.68 -5.43
N GLN A 25 14.73 2.89 -5.92
CA GLN A 25 13.88 3.63 -6.84
C GLN A 25 13.67 2.87 -8.16
N GLU A 26 14.72 2.30 -8.74
CA GLU A 26 14.59 1.56 -10.00
C GLU A 26 13.69 0.32 -9.86
N ARG A 27 13.80 -0.41 -8.75
CA ARG A 27 12.98 -1.60 -8.47
C ARG A 27 11.52 -1.20 -8.26
N TYR A 28 11.29 -0.04 -7.65
CA TYR A 28 9.96 0.53 -7.49
C TYR A 28 9.34 0.92 -8.83
N ASP A 29 10.10 1.56 -9.71
CA ASP A 29 9.65 1.99 -11.03
C ASP A 29 9.36 0.81 -11.96
N ARG A 30 10.17 -0.26 -11.85
CA ARG A 30 9.92 -1.54 -12.56
C ARG A 30 8.84 -2.41 -11.92
N HIS A 31 8.10 -1.89 -10.94
CA HIS A 31 7.02 -2.61 -10.27
C HIS A 31 7.43 -3.90 -9.55
N GLU A 32 8.71 -4.07 -9.20
CA GLU A 32 9.21 -5.25 -8.48
C GLU A 32 8.86 -5.19 -6.98
N ILE A 33 8.79 -3.97 -6.46
CA ILE A 33 8.46 -3.68 -5.06
C ILE A 33 7.42 -2.57 -4.96
N SER A 34 6.71 -2.49 -3.84
CA SER A 34 5.90 -1.33 -3.47
C SER A 34 6.10 -1.00 -2.00
N PHE A 35 6.00 0.27 -1.65
CA PHE A 35 5.81 0.66 -0.25
C PHE A 35 4.52 0.04 0.30
N THR A 36 4.48 -0.11 1.61
CA THR A 36 3.30 -0.57 2.34
C THR A 36 2.85 0.51 3.30
N ALA A 37 1.55 0.57 3.57
CA ALA A 37 0.98 1.38 4.63
C ALA A 37 0.64 0.49 5.85
N PRO A 38 0.68 1.06 7.07
CA PRO A 38 0.25 0.34 8.26
C PRO A 38 -1.27 0.15 8.26
N MET A 39 -1.71 -1.08 8.49
CA MET A 39 -2.95 -1.30 9.21
C MET A 39 -2.56 -1.34 10.68
N TYR A 40 -2.75 -0.21 11.38
CA TYR A 40 -2.13 0.02 12.68
C TYR A 40 -2.46 -1.05 13.73
N GLY A 41 -1.43 -1.43 14.50
CA GLY A 41 -1.52 -2.32 15.64
C GLY A 41 -0.12 -2.75 16.11
N PRO A 42 0.03 -3.23 17.37
CA PRO A 42 1.35 -3.44 17.98
C PRO A 42 2.14 -4.63 17.41
N GLY A 43 1.53 -5.46 16.56
CA GLY A 43 2.17 -6.59 15.88
C GLY A 43 2.57 -6.31 14.44
N MET A 44 2.38 -5.09 13.94
CA MET A 44 2.85 -4.71 12.60
C MET A 44 4.37 -4.53 12.59
N ARG A 45 5.01 -4.72 11.44
CA ARG A 45 6.40 -4.31 11.26
C ARG A 45 6.47 -2.79 11.22
N GLU A 46 7.29 -2.22 12.09
CA GLU A 46 7.48 -0.77 12.17
C GLU A 46 8.35 -0.27 11.02
N ALA A 47 7.95 0.85 10.42
CA ALA A 47 8.79 1.62 9.52
C ALA A 47 9.92 2.32 10.30
N GLY A 48 10.93 2.82 9.60
CA GLY A 48 12.01 3.63 10.15
C GLY A 48 11.97 5.08 9.67
N GLY A 49 12.83 5.92 10.25
CA GLY A 49 13.16 7.25 9.73
C GLY A 49 11.96 8.12 9.33
N PRO A 50 12.03 8.83 8.19
CA PRO A 50 10.95 9.68 7.70
C PRO A 50 9.60 8.97 7.53
N SER A 51 9.61 7.70 7.12
CA SER A 51 8.38 6.91 6.99
C SER A 51 7.71 6.67 8.36
N ALA A 52 8.49 6.36 9.39
CA ALA A 52 7.96 6.17 10.74
C ALA A 52 7.36 7.47 11.30
N GLU A 53 8.04 8.60 11.08
CA GLU A 53 7.54 9.92 11.49
C GLU A 53 6.21 10.27 10.82
N LEU A 54 6.05 9.94 9.54
CA LEU A 54 4.79 10.12 8.82
C LEU A 54 3.67 9.22 9.40
N GLU A 55 3.95 7.93 9.61
CA GLU A 55 2.99 6.98 10.17
C GLU A 55 2.55 7.39 11.59
N MET A 56 3.50 7.74 12.46
CA MET A 56 3.19 8.18 13.83
C MET A 56 2.35 9.45 13.83
N ARG A 57 2.70 10.45 13.00
CA ARG A 57 1.95 11.70 12.88
C ARG A 57 0.50 11.45 12.47
N ILE A 58 0.27 10.61 11.46
CA ILE A 58 -1.09 10.25 11.02
C ILE A 58 -1.87 9.56 12.14
N LEU A 59 -1.22 8.66 12.89
CA LEU A 59 -1.87 7.98 14.01
C LEU A 59 -2.26 8.95 15.14
N GLU A 60 -1.36 9.89 15.48
CA GLU A 60 -1.56 10.92 16.49
C GLU A 60 -2.63 11.93 16.10
N GLU A 61 -2.65 12.40 14.84
CA GLU A 61 -3.68 13.31 14.31
C GLU A 61 -5.10 12.72 14.43
N ASN A 62 -5.21 11.38 14.44
CA ASN A 62 -6.47 10.67 14.65
C ASN A 62 -6.75 10.34 16.13
N GLY A 63 -5.94 10.84 17.07
CA GLY A 63 -6.10 10.62 18.51
C GLY A 63 -5.92 9.16 18.94
N MET A 64 -5.21 8.38 18.14
CA MET A 64 -4.98 6.95 18.35
C MET A 64 -3.55 6.68 18.82
N THR A 65 -3.35 5.51 19.44
CA THR A 65 -2.03 4.99 19.81
C THR A 65 -2.00 3.49 19.58
N LEU A 66 -0.80 2.92 19.37
CA LEU A 66 -0.63 1.48 19.22
C LEU A 66 -1.09 0.71 20.47
N GLU A 67 -0.94 1.30 21.66
CA GLU A 67 -1.44 0.73 22.92
C GLU A 67 -2.97 0.59 22.91
N ARG A 68 -3.71 1.63 22.47
CA ARG A 68 -5.17 1.58 22.36
C ARG A 68 -5.63 0.50 21.39
N LEU A 69 -4.95 0.39 20.25
CA LEU A 69 -5.22 -0.65 19.26
C LEU A 69 -4.92 -2.06 19.80
N GLY A 70 -3.84 -2.21 20.58
CA GLY A 70 -3.53 -3.43 21.30
C GLY A 70 -4.62 -3.84 22.29
N LYS A 71 -5.15 -2.90 23.08
CA LYS A 71 -6.30 -3.14 23.98
C LYS A 71 -7.55 -3.56 23.22
N ALA A 72 -7.74 -3.06 22.01
CA ALA A 72 -8.82 -3.44 21.10
C ALA A 72 -8.57 -4.77 20.36
N LYS A 73 -7.45 -5.46 20.62
CA LYS A 73 -7.02 -6.69 19.93
C LYS A 73 -6.82 -6.52 18.42
N ALA A 74 -6.57 -5.29 17.97
CA ALA A 74 -6.15 -5.02 16.59
C ALA A 74 -4.63 -5.21 16.52
N SER A 75 -4.17 -6.40 16.13
CA SER A 75 -2.73 -6.71 16.05
C SER A 75 -2.00 -5.88 15.01
N GLY A 76 -2.69 -5.46 13.95
CA GLY A 76 -2.10 -4.71 12.85
C GLY A 76 -1.26 -5.56 11.89
N THR A 77 -0.94 -4.99 10.74
CA THR A 77 -0.12 -5.60 9.67
C THR A 77 0.27 -4.53 8.64
N ARG A 78 0.94 -4.93 7.55
CA ARG A 78 1.33 -4.06 6.44
C ARG A 78 0.52 -4.40 5.19
N ARG A 79 -0.03 -3.37 4.54
CA ARG A 79 -0.80 -3.51 3.30
C ARG A 79 -0.11 -2.74 2.17
N LEU A 80 -0.09 -3.29 0.96
CA LEU A 80 0.44 -2.60 -0.22
C LEU A 80 -0.21 -1.22 -0.37
N GLY A 81 0.62 -0.19 -0.55
CA GLY A 81 0.18 1.20 -0.72
C GLY A 81 -0.27 1.54 -2.16
N ARG A 82 -0.03 0.64 -3.12
CA ARG A 82 -0.52 0.75 -4.49
C ARG A 82 -1.09 -0.58 -4.98
N LEU A 83 -2.06 -0.49 -5.87
CA LEU A 83 -2.63 -1.60 -6.61
C LEU A 83 -2.11 -1.52 -8.05
N LEU A 84 -1.42 -2.57 -8.50
CA LEU A 84 -0.99 -2.71 -9.89
C LEU A 84 -2.07 -3.46 -10.67
N VAL A 85 -2.43 -2.93 -11.83
CA VAL A 85 -3.45 -3.50 -12.73
C VAL A 85 -2.84 -3.57 -14.12
N ASP A 86 -2.09 -4.65 -14.38
CA ASP A 86 -1.26 -4.75 -15.57
C ASP A 86 -2.05 -5.17 -16.83
N ASP A 87 -3.26 -5.71 -16.66
CA ASP A 87 -4.13 -6.24 -17.72
C ASP A 87 -5.43 -5.43 -17.92
N LEU A 88 -5.34 -4.10 -17.75
CA LEU A 88 -6.49 -3.22 -17.98
C LEU A 88 -6.79 -3.07 -19.47
N HIS A 89 -7.96 -3.55 -19.87
CA HIS A 89 -8.54 -3.32 -21.19
C HIS A 89 -9.75 -2.40 -21.07
N ALA A 90 -9.82 -1.41 -21.96
CA ALA A 90 -10.95 -0.50 -22.08
C ALA A 90 -11.46 -0.48 -23.53
N GLU A 91 -12.76 -0.66 -23.71
CA GLU A 91 -13.40 -0.69 -25.02
C GLU A 91 -14.66 0.18 -25.00
N ALA A 92 -14.79 1.08 -25.95
CA ALA A 92 -16.01 1.87 -26.12
C ALA A 92 -17.12 0.97 -26.69
N VAL A 93 -18.29 1.01 -26.06
CA VAL A 93 -19.49 0.29 -26.48
C VAL A 93 -20.63 1.28 -26.71
N GLU A 94 -21.76 0.84 -27.27
CA GLU A 94 -22.89 1.73 -27.59
C GLU A 94 -23.33 2.59 -26.39
N GLU A 95 -23.37 1.98 -25.20
CA GLU A 95 -23.71 2.65 -23.94
C GLU A 95 -22.51 2.69 -22.98
N GLY A 96 -21.46 3.41 -23.36
CA GLY A 96 -20.36 3.76 -22.45
C GLY A 96 -19.06 3.01 -22.72
N VAL A 97 -18.40 2.54 -21.66
CA VAL A 97 -17.08 1.90 -21.74
C VAL A 97 -17.11 0.59 -20.96
N GLU A 98 -16.75 -0.51 -21.62
CA GLU A 98 -16.49 -1.78 -20.97
C GLU A 98 -15.04 -1.82 -20.47
N LEU A 99 -14.85 -2.16 -19.19
CA LEU A 99 -13.55 -2.34 -18.58
C LEU A 99 -13.36 -3.80 -18.15
N ARG A 100 -12.22 -4.40 -18.52
CA ARG A 100 -11.84 -5.76 -18.14
C ARG A 100 -10.44 -5.73 -17.53
N PHE A 101 -10.28 -6.30 -16.34
CA PHE A 101 -9.00 -6.34 -15.62
C PHE A 101 -9.03 -7.38 -14.50
N SER A 102 -7.86 -7.84 -14.07
CA SER A 102 -7.70 -8.77 -12.96
C SER A 102 -7.33 -8.05 -11.68
N LEU A 103 -7.79 -8.57 -10.54
CA LEU A 103 -7.47 -8.03 -9.21
C LEU A 103 -6.98 -9.12 -8.26
N PRO A 104 -5.97 -8.83 -7.41
CA PRO A 104 -5.59 -9.73 -6.34
C PRO A 104 -6.70 -9.81 -5.28
N LYS A 105 -6.71 -10.92 -4.52
CA LYS A 105 -7.65 -11.08 -3.41
C LYS A 105 -7.57 -9.90 -2.44
N GLY A 106 -8.73 -9.35 -2.08
CA GLY A 106 -8.84 -8.22 -1.15
C GLY A 106 -8.68 -6.84 -1.80
N ALA A 107 -8.43 -6.76 -3.10
CA ALA A 107 -8.60 -5.52 -3.88
C ALA A 107 -10.04 -5.39 -4.38
N PHE A 108 -10.45 -4.15 -4.65
CA PHE A 108 -11.82 -3.81 -5.04
C PHE A 108 -11.82 -3.09 -6.39
N ALA A 109 -12.72 -3.49 -7.30
CA ALA A 109 -12.88 -2.85 -8.61
C ALA A 109 -13.22 -1.35 -8.50
N THR A 110 -13.92 -0.95 -7.45
CA THR A 110 -14.24 0.45 -7.17
C THR A 110 -13.00 1.33 -7.02
N ASN A 111 -11.87 0.79 -6.55
CA ASN A 111 -10.62 1.56 -6.50
C ASN A 111 -10.08 1.87 -7.90
N VAL A 112 -10.24 0.96 -8.86
CA VAL A 112 -9.85 1.19 -10.26
C VAL A 112 -10.81 2.18 -10.91
N LEU A 113 -12.12 1.97 -10.73
CA LEU A 113 -13.15 2.85 -11.29
C LEU A 113 -13.02 4.29 -10.79
N ARG A 114 -12.65 4.49 -9.51
CA ARG A 114 -12.41 5.81 -8.92
C ARG A 114 -11.37 6.63 -9.70
N GLU A 115 -10.36 5.98 -10.25
CA GLU A 115 -9.30 6.67 -11.00
C GLU A 115 -9.72 7.02 -12.44
N ILE A 116 -10.76 6.35 -12.97
CA ILE A 116 -11.28 6.53 -14.33
C ILE A 116 -12.46 7.51 -14.36
N MET A 117 -13.38 7.41 -13.40
CA MET A 117 -14.70 8.06 -13.41
C MET A 117 -14.77 9.38 -12.62
N LYS A 118 -13.68 10.16 -12.60
CA LYS A 118 -13.60 11.41 -11.81
C LYS A 118 -14.80 12.34 -12.01
#